data_AF-G9ZJE5-F1
#
_entry.id   AF-G9ZJE5-F1
#
_cell.length_a   1.000
_cell.length_b   1.000
_cell.length_c   1.000
_cell.angle_alpha   90.00
_cell.angle_beta   90.00
_cell.angle_gamma   90.00
#
_symmetry.space_group_name_H-M   'P 1'
#
loop_
_entity.id
_entity.type
_entity.pdbx_description
1 polymer ?
#
loop_
_entity_poly.entity_id
_entity_poly.type
_entity_poly.pdbx_seq_one_letter_code
_entity_poly.pdbx_strand_id
1 'polypeptide(L)'
;MEIQILTTLGDNTDRFTQALHDRLRRDFGPGIGNVNVVVEPQVQTYVHHQDSAHGWIEVPMHVLRDLGIAEHISAWSYRDGDLAYLEEDDDASLFRETMRARGIAVRLIVQHHTYSPVSNFRLYWAD
;
A
#
# COMPACT_ATOMS: atom_id res chain seq x y z
N MET A 1 30.97 8.49 -15.21
CA MET A 1 30.02 7.36 -15.32
C MET A 1 29.01 7.57 -14.23
N GLU A 2 27.74 7.78 -14.60
CA GLU A 2 26.65 7.94 -13.64
C GLU A 2 26.12 6.54 -13.31
N ILE A 3 26.05 6.18 -12.02
CA ILE A 3 25.50 4.91 -11.56
C ILE A 3 24.24 5.25 -10.79
N GLN A 4 23.09 4.81 -11.30
CA GLN A 4 21.82 4.91 -10.60
C GLN A 4 21.59 3.64 -9.80
N ILE A 5 21.40 3.77 -8.50
CA ILE A 5 21.10 2.65 -7.60
C ILE A 5 19.64 2.81 -7.15
N LEU A 6 18.76 1.95 -7.62
CA LEU A 6 17.39 1.86 -7.13
C LEU A 6 17.36 1.02 -5.85
N THR A 7 16.91 1.61 -4.74
CA THR A 7 16.64 0.89 -3.49
C THR A 7 15.25 1.21 -2.97
N THR A 8 14.52 0.18 -2.58
CA THR A 8 13.21 0.27 -1.93
C THR A 8 13.41 0.44 -0.43
N LEU A 9 12.98 1.57 0.14
CA LEU A 9 13.08 1.84 1.57
C LEU A 9 11.77 2.44 2.08
N GLY A 10 11.23 1.90 3.17
CA GLY A 10 10.13 2.49 3.94
C GLY A 10 10.65 3.42 5.04
N ASP A 11 9.94 4.53 5.25
CA ASP A 11 9.93 5.55 6.33
C ASP A 11 11.21 6.05 7.04
N ASN A 12 12.38 5.45 6.81
CA ASN A 12 13.64 5.83 7.48
C ASN A 12 14.66 6.37 6.46
N THR A 13 14.17 7.24 5.58
CA THR A 13 14.85 7.72 4.37
C THR A 13 16.19 8.39 4.68
N ASP A 14 16.30 9.15 5.78
CA ASP A 14 17.49 9.97 6.02
C ASP A 14 18.70 9.17 6.52
N ARG A 15 18.53 8.25 7.47
CA ARG A 15 19.67 7.48 8.03
C ARG A 15 20.15 6.39 7.08
N PHE A 16 19.25 5.73 6.36
CA PHE A 16 19.64 4.69 5.41
C PHE A 16 20.31 5.28 4.18
N THR A 17 19.82 6.41 3.67
CA THR A 17 20.46 7.10 2.54
C THR A 17 21.86 7.59 2.92
N GLN A 18 22.02 8.16 4.12
CA GLN A 18 23.34 8.58 4.61
C GLN A 18 24.29 7.38 4.80
N ALA A 19 23.82 6.29 5.41
CA ALA A 19 24.63 5.09 5.63
C ALA A 19 25.01 4.36 4.33
N LEU A 20 24.11 4.31 3.35
CA LEU A 20 24.37 3.75 2.02
C LEU A 20 25.37 4.62 1.27
N HIS A 21 25.19 5.93 1.27
CA HIS A 21 26.14 6.88 0.69
C HIS A 21 27.54 6.74 1.32
N ASP A 22 27.64 6.68 2.64
CA ASP A 22 28.90 6.53 3.37
C ASP A 22 29.56 5.17 3.11
N ARG A 23 28.77 4.10 2.94
CA ARG A 23 29.27 2.78 2.53
C ARG A 23 29.81 2.80 1.11
N LEU A 24 29.06 3.34 0.15
CA LEU A 24 29.47 3.43 -1.25
C LEU A 24 30.77 4.24 -1.40
N ARG A 25 30.90 5.36 -0.66
CA ARG A 25 32.13 6.16 -0.64
C ARG A 25 33.34 5.39 -0.11
N ARG A 26 33.12 4.50 0.86
CA ARG A 26 34.15 3.65 1.47
C ARG A 26 34.58 2.53 0.53
N ASP A 27 33.60 1.85 -0.10
CA ASP A 27 33.84 0.65 -0.92
C ASP A 27 34.43 1.00 -2.30
N PHE A 28 34.12 2.18 -2.86
CA PHE A 28 34.51 2.57 -4.22
C PHE A 28 35.47 3.77 -4.31
N GLY A 29 35.84 4.39 -3.18
CA GLY A 29 36.82 5.47 -3.11
C GLY A 29 36.33 6.83 -3.66
N PRO A 30 37.18 7.87 -3.65
CA PRO A 30 36.80 9.25 -4.00
C PRO A 30 36.56 9.49 -5.50
N GLY A 31 36.68 8.46 -6.35
CA GLY A 31 36.49 8.55 -7.80
C GLY A 31 35.05 8.34 -8.28
N ILE A 32 34.12 7.98 -7.38
CA ILE A 32 32.69 7.95 -7.71
C ILE A 32 32.16 9.38 -7.83
N GLY A 33 31.50 9.68 -8.96
CA GLY A 33 30.76 10.94 -9.12
C GLY A 33 29.56 11.02 -8.16
N ASN A 34 28.77 12.08 -8.26
CA ASN A 34 27.55 12.24 -7.45
C ASN A 34 26.66 10.99 -7.55
N VAL A 35 26.31 10.39 -6.41
CA VAL A 35 25.37 9.28 -6.33
C VAL A 35 23.98 9.85 -6.05
N ASN A 36 23.11 9.81 -7.04
CA ASN A 36 21.70 10.17 -6.88
C ASN A 36 20.93 8.91 -6.43
N VAL A 37 20.40 8.93 -5.21
CA VAL A 37 19.47 7.90 -4.72
C VAL A 37 18.06 8.36 -5.06
N VAL A 38 17.43 7.71 -6.03
CA VAL A 38 16.03 7.95 -6.39
C VAL A 38 15.18 6.93 -5.63
N VAL A 39 14.39 7.40 -4.68
CA VAL A 39 13.41 6.58 -3.98
C VAL A 39 12.09 6.71 -4.72
N GLU A 40 11.80 5.74 -5.59
CA GLU A 40 10.48 5.64 -6.20
C GLU A 40 9.48 5.12 -5.16
N PRO A 41 8.32 5.77 -4.99
CA PRO A 41 7.30 5.26 -4.07
C PRO A 41 6.87 3.87 -4.53
N GLN A 42 6.82 2.90 -3.61
CA GLN A 42 6.22 1.61 -3.93
C GLN A 42 4.75 1.83 -4.26
N VAL A 43 4.32 1.44 -5.46
CA VAL A 43 2.91 1.53 -5.85
C VAL A 43 2.28 0.15 -5.81
N GLN A 44 1.23 -0.01 -5.00
CA GLN A 44 0.39 -1.20 -4.99
C GLN A 44 -0.96 -0.89 -5.61
N THR A 45 -1.48 -1.85 -6.39
CA THR A 45 -2.71 -1.66 -7.16
C THR A 45 -3.82 -2.55 -6.60
N TYR A 46 -4.99 -1.95 -6.39
CA TYR A 46 -6.18 -2.63 -5.86
C TYR A 46 -7.39 -2.32 -6.73
N VAL A 47 -8.37 -3.22 -6.73
CA VAL A 47 -9.63 -3.00 -7.42
C VAL A 47 -10.54 -2.17 -6.53
N HIS A 48 -11.17 -1.14 -7.12
CA HIS A 48 -12.18 -0.33 -6.46
C HIS A 48 -13.52 -0.61 -7.15
N HIS A 49 -14.35 -1.42 -6.50
CA HIS A 49 -15.69 -1.74 -6.95
C HIS A 49 -16.61 -0.58 -6.61
N GLN A 50 -17.44 -0.14 -7.55
CA GLN A 50 -18.45 0.89 -7.31
C GLN A 50 -19.78 0.45 -7.91
N ASP A 51 -20.87 0.67 -7.19
CA ASP A 51 -22.21 0.67 -7.76
C ASP A 51 -22.82 2.08 -7.68
N SER A 52 -24.12 2.22 -7.96
CA SER A 52 -24.80 3.52 -7.91
C SER A 52 -24.97 4.09 -6.49
N ALA A 53 -24.69 3.30 -5.45
CA ALA A 53 -24.91 3.64 -4.05
C ALA A 53 -23.60 3.72 -3.24
N HIS A 54 -22.68 2.76 -3.38
CA HIS A 54 -21.46 2.67 -2.57
C HIS A 54 -20.24 2.15 -3.36
N GLY A 55 -19.07 2.28 -2.74
CA GLY A 55 -17.78 1.77 -3.20
C GLY A 55 -17.10 0.82 -2.20
N TRP A 56 -16.27 -0.09 -2.74
CA TRP A 56 -15.46 -1.02 -1.94
C TRP A 56 -14.07 -1.24 -2.53
N ILE A 57 -13.02 -1.18 -1.70
CA ILE A 57 -11.66 -1.56 -2.11
C ILE A 57 -11.46 -3.05 -1.81
N GLU A 58 -11.16 -3.84 -2.84
CA GLU A 58 -10.78 -5.25 -2.68
C GLU A 58 -9.33 -5.34 -2.17
N VAL A 59 -9.14 -5.91 -0.97
CA VAL A 59 -7.85 -6.02 -0.29
C VAL A 59 -7.65 -7.45 0.22
N PRO A 60 -6.52 -8.12 -0.10
CA PRO A 60 -6.19 -9.41 0.51
C PRO A 60 -6.03 -9.31 2.03
N MET A 61 -6.59 -10.26 2.76
CA MET A 61 -6.56 -10.27 4.23
C MET A 61 -5.14 -10.22 4.81
N HIS A 62 -4.16 -10.87 4.16
CA HIS A 62 -2.77 -10.80 4.61
C HIS A 62 -2.22 -9.37 4.60
N VAL A 63 -2.65 -8.51 3.65
CA VAL A 63 -2.26 -7.09 3.65
C VAL A 63 -2.83 -6.40 4.88
N LEU A 64 -4.10 -6.61 5.23
CA LEU A 64 -4.69 -6.01 6.43
C LEU A 64 -4.00 -6.46 7.73
N ARG A 65 -3.58 -7.73 7.78
CA ARG A 65 -2.80 -8.30 8.88
C ARG A 65 -1.41 -7.66 8.97
N ASP A 66 -0.69 -7.56 7.85
CA ASP A 66 0.63 -6.90 7.76
C ASP A 66 0.54 -5.40 8.09
N LEU A 67 -0.59 -4.78 7.74
CA LEU A 67 -0.89 -3.41 8.08
C LEU A 67 -1.23 -3.21 9.56
N GLY A 68 -1.59 -4.29 10.28
CA GLY A 68 -2.00 -4.25 11.67
C GLY A 68 -3.40 -3.66 11.89
N ILE A 69 -4.24 -3.67 10.85
CA ILE A 69 -5.57 -3.03 10.87
C ILE A 69 -6.73 -4.02 10.73
N ALA A 70 -6.46 -5.33 10.63
CA ALA A 70 -7.51 -6.35 10.47
C ALA A 70 -8.58 -6.29 11.58
N GLU A 71 -8.17 -6.08 12.84
CA GLU A 71 -9.08 -5.95 13.99
C GLU A 71 -9.83 -4.61 14.06
N HIS A 72 -9.47 -3.65 13.20
CA HIS A 72 -10.01 -2.30 13.18
C HIS A 72 -11.01 -2.08 12.06
N ILE A 73 -11.17 -3.06 11.15
CA ILE A 73 -12.12 -2.98 10.06
C ILE A 73 -13.54 -3.14 10.62
N SER A 74 -14.42 -2.22 10.24
CA SER A 74 -15.80 -2.19 10.67
C SER A 74 -16.61 -3.36 10.10
N ALA A 75 -17.76 -3.64 10.72
CA ALA A 75 -18.72 -4.60 10.19
C ALA A 75 -19.52 -4.07 8.98
N TRP A 76 -19.28 -2.84 8.52
CA TRP A 76 -19.88 -2.29 7.28
C TRP A 76 -19.16 -2.78 6.03
N SER A 77 -17.90 -3.17 6.18
CA SER A 77 -17.12 -3.89 5.17
C SER A 77 -17.58 -5.35 5.04
N TYR A 78 -17.14 -6.00 3.97
CA TYR A 78 -17.45 -7.40 3.68
C TYR A 78 -16.18 -8.23 3.56
N ARG A 79 -16.33 -9.54 3.72
CA ARG A 79 -15.24 -10.50 3.51
C ARG A 79 -15.76 -11.76 2.83
N ASP A 80 -14.97 -12.25 1.87
CA ASP A 80 -15.15 -13.55 1.23
C ASP A 80 -13.81 -14.30 1.23
N GLY A 81 -13.69 -15.32 2.09
CA GLY A 81 -12.45 -16.06 2.29
C GLY A 81 -11.27 -15.16 2.70
N ASP A 82 -10.28 -15.03 1.82
CA ASP A 82 -9.06 -14.24 2.02
C ASP A 82 -9.10 -12.85 1.37
N LEU A 83 -10.27 -12.42 0.89
CA LEU A 83 -10.49 -11.08 0.34
C LEU A 83 -11.43 -10.28 1.24
N ALA A 84 -11.02 -9.06 1.56
CA ALA A 84 -11.85 -8.05 2.20
C ALA A 84 -12.31 -7.02 1.16
N TYR A 85 -13.51 -6.49 1.35
CA TYR A 85 -14.12 -5.45 0.53
C TYR A 85 -14.41 -4.27 1.45
N LEU A 86 -13.45 -3.35 1.50
CA LEU A 86 -13.45 -2.24 2.45
C LEU A 86 -14.40 -1.14 2.00
N GLU A 87 -15.41 -0.86 2.81
CA GLU A 87 -16.41 0.18 2.59
C GLU A 87 -15.75 1.57 2.45
N GLU A 88 -16.26 2.40 1.52
CA GLU A 88 -15.60 3.63 1.07
C GLU A 88 -15.62 4.78 2.07
N ASP A 89 -16.69 4.88 2.88
CA ASP A 89 -16.91 5.97 3.83
C ASP A 89 -16.11 5.81 5.14
N ASP A 90 -15.72 4.58 5.49
CA ASP A 90 -14.99 4.29 6.73
C ASP A 90 -13.64 3.58 6.44
N ASP A 91 -13.69 2.27 6.16
CA ASP A 91 -12.52 1.38 6.20
C ASP A 91 -11.51 1.63 5.07
N ALA A 92 -11.98 2.11 3.91
CA ALA A 92 -11.12 2.47 2.79
C ALA A 92 -10.18 3.64 3.13
N SER A 93 -10.63 4.58 3.97
CA SER A 93 -9.81 5.71 4.41
C SER A 93 -8.69 5.24 5.35
N LEU A 94 -9.03 4.43 6.35
CA LEU A 94 -8.08 3.78 7.27
C LEU A 94 -7.00 3.00 6.51
N PHE A 95 -7.40 2.18 5.54
CA PHE A 95 -6.47 1.42 4.70
C PHE A 95 -5.50 2.33 3.94
N ARG A 96 -6.01 3.35 3.25
CA ARG A 96 -5.19 4.26 2.42
C ARG A 96 -4.24 5.10 3.24
N GLU A 97 -4.66 5.57 4.41
CA GLU A 97 -3.81 6.32 5.35
C GLU A 97 -2.70 5.44 5.90
N THR A 98 -3.04 4.20 6.27
CA THR A 98 -2.09 3.22 6.81
C THR A 98 -1.05 2.77 5.77
N MET A 99 -1.44 2.66 4.50
CA MET A 99 -0.53 2.41 3.38
C MET A 99 0.40 3.60 3.11
N ARG A 100 -0.16 4.82 3.12
CA ARG A 100 0.61 6.07 2.97
C ARG A 100 1.66 6.21 4.06
N ALA A 101 1.30 5.91 5.31
CA ALA A 101 2.20 5.92 6.46
C ALA A 101 3.31 4.85 6.37
N ARG A 102 3.23 3.91 5.42
CA ARG A 102 4.31 2.96 5.11
C ARG A 102 5.12 3.36 3.87
N GLY A 103 4.88 4.54 3.30
CA GLY A 103 5.50 4.97 2.05
C GLY A 103 4.99 4.22 0.82
N ILE A 104 3.81 3.60 0.90
CA ILE A 104 3.21 2.81 -0.18
C ILE A 104 2.07 3.61 -0.81
N ALA A 105 2.21 3.97 -2.07
CA ALA A 105 1.17 4.59 -2.85
C ALA A 105 0.12 3.55 -3.27
N VAL A 106 -1.15 3.84 -3.00
CA VAL A 106 -2.29 3.02 -3.45
C VAL A 106 -2.80 3.55 -4.79
N ARG A 107 -2.78 2.70 -5.81
CA ARG A 107 -3.44 2.93 -7.09
C ARG A 107 -4.72 2.11 -7.17
N LEU A 108 -5.81 2.75 -7.55
CA LEU A 108 -7.11 2.09 -7.66
C LEU A 108 -7.48 1.90 -9.13
N ILE A 109 -7.90 0.69 -9.48
CA ILE A 109 -8.54 0.38 -10.76
C ILE A 109 -10.04 0.32 -10.50
N VAL A 110 -10.75 1.33 -10.98
CA VAL A 110 -12.20 1.44 -10.77
C VAL A 110 -12.94 0.45 -11.67
N GLN A 111 -13.85 -0.32 -11.08
CA GLN A 111 -14.79 -1.20 -11.76
C GLN A 111 -16.21 -0.82 -11.35
N HIS A 112 -17.01 -0.39 -12.33
CA HIS A 112 -18.41 -0.05 -12.10
C HIS A 112 -19.30 -1.26 -12.30
N HIS A 113 -20.26 -1.44 -11.39
CA HIS A 113 -21.23 -2.53 -11.38
C HIS A 113 -22.64 -1.96 -11.43
N THR A 114 -23.53 -2.63 -12.17
CA THR A 114 -24.96 -2.28 -12.20
C THR A 114 -25.74 -2.79 -10.99
N TYR A 115 -25.13 -3.68 -10.22
CA TYR A 115 -25.65 -4.27 -8.98
C TYR A 115 -24.53 -4.33 -7.95
N SER A 116 -24.88 -4.42 -6.66
CA SER A 116 -23.88 -4.50 -5.60
C SER A 116 -23.07 -5.80 -5.70
N PRO A 117 -21.74 -5.73 -5.92
CA PRO A 117 -20.90 -6.91 -6.11
C PRO A 117 -20.71 -7.71 -4.81
N VAL A 118 -20.94 -7.08 -3.65
CA VAL A 118 -20.76 -7.67 -2.32
C VAL A 118 -22.05 -8.18 -1.70
N SER A 119 -23.18 -8.12 -2.42
CA SER A 119 -24.52 -8.45 -1.90
C SER A 119 -24.68 -9.85 -1.31
N ASN A 120 -23.86 -10.82 -1.73
CA ASN A 120 -23.87 -12.20 -1.22
C ASN A 120 -22.72 -12.51 -0.26
N PHE A 121 -21.88 -11.52 0.07
CA PHE A 121 -20.74 -11.70 0.96
C PHE A 121 -21.18 -11.55 2.41
N ARG A 122 -20.40 -12.15 3.31
CA ARG A 122 -20.62 -11.97 4.74
C ARG A 122 -20.02 -10.62 5.16
N LEU A 123 -20.65 -10.01 6.17
CA LEU A 123 -20.05 -8.87 6.87
C LEU A 123 -18.65 -9.24 7.32
N TYR A 124 -17.74 -8.27 7.35
CA TYR A 124 -16.35 -8.49 7.71
C TYR A 124 -16.21 -9.18 9.08
N TRP A 125 -15.24 -10.08 9.17
CA TRP A 125 -14.77 -10.66 10.43
C TRP A 125 -13.24 -10.70 10.41
N ALA A 126 -12.63 -10.37 11.55
CA ALA A 126 -11.20 -10.61 11.78
C ALA A 126 -10.92 -12.10 12.05
N ASP A 127 -9.65 -12.50 12.01
CA ASP A 127 -9.21 -13.90 12.22
C ASP A 127 -8.77 -14.19 13.65
#